data_AF-A0A6I4ZWU1-F1
#
_entry.id   AF-A0A6I4ZWU1-F1
#
_cell.length_a   1.000
_cell.length_b   1.000
_cell.length_c   1.000
_cell.angle_alpha   90.00
_cell.angle_beta   90.00
_cell.angle_gamma   90.00
#
_symmetry.space_group_name_H-M   'P 1'
#
loop_
_entity.id
_entity.type
_entity.pdbx_description
1 polymer ?
#
loop_
_entity_poly.entity_id
_entity_poly.type
_entity_poly.pdbx_seq_one_letter_code
_entity_poly.pdbx_strand_id
1 'polypeptide(L)'
;MKVLTITGYKPMEMGIFKVDDSNIKYVKETIKRRLIPFIEDGLEWILLSGQMGVEIWSGEVILELKEEYDIKVGLFPPFLNQEQRWPEAQQEQYHLLLDAVDYSQPLYQKEYEGPYQFKAKDQWLLDKSDACLILYDEETGGSPGYFLDKAKAYQEKYDYEIYMITPFDIDETVQEMIMEDPAYWSN
;
A
#
# COMPACT_ATOMS: atom_id res chain seq x y z
N MET A 1 9.09 2.25 -15.49
CA MET A 1 8.48 3.13 -14.47
C MET A 1 9.51 3.32 -13.36
N LYS A 2 9.66 4.53 -12.81
CA LYS A 2 10.60 4.81 -11.71
C LYS A 2 9.91 5.06 -10.38
N VAL A 3 8.68 5.55 -10.38
CA VAL A 3 7.95 5.87 -9.15
C VAL A 3 6.56 5.23 -9.16
N LEU A 4 6.22 4.46 -8.13
CA LEU A 4 4.94 3.79 -7.98
C LEU A 4 4.27 4.26 -6.68
N THR A 5 2.99 4.58 -6.72
CA THR A 5 2.19 4.73 -5.49
C THR A 5 1.43 3.44 -5.20
N ILE A 6 1.31 3.07 -3.93
CA ILE A 6 0.51 1.89 -3.54
C ILE A 6 -0.63 2.35 -2.62
N THR A 7 -1.82 1.82 -2.83
CA THR A 7 -2.97 2.03 -1.95
C THR A 7 -3.88 0.80 -1.92
N GLY A 8 -4.89 0.80 -1.06
CA GLY A 8 -5.80 -0.32 -0.93
C GLY A 8 -6.59 -0.28 0.35
N TYR A 9 -7.26 -1.39 0.66
CA TYR A 9 -8.17 -1.48 1.79
C TYR A 9 -7.53 -1.17 3.15
N LYS A 10 -8.34 -0.58 4.03
CA LYS A 10 -8.06 -0.56 5.47
C LYS A 10 -8.32 -1.94 6.07
N PRO A 11 -7.72 -2.27 7.23
CA PRO A 11 -7.86 -3.61 7.82
C PRO A 11 -9.32 -4.05 8.00
N MET A 12 -10.18 -3.16 8.49
CA MET A 12 -11.60 -3.43 8.72
C MET A 12 -12.38 -3.76 7.44
N GLU A 13 -11.97 -3.22 6.29
CA GLU A 13 -12.61 -3.49 5.00
C GLU A 13 -12.27 -4.88 4.48
N MET A 14 -11.17 -5.47 4.97
CA MET A 14 -10.75 -6.85 4.69
C MET A 14 -11.14 -7.83 5.82
N GLY A 15 -11.91 -7.38 6.82
CA GLY A 15 -12.25 -8.21 7.99
C GLY A 15 -11.07 -8.49 8.94
N ILE A 16 -9.98 -7.73 8.83
CA ILE A 16 -8.78 -7.86 9.66
C ILE A 16 -8.87 -6.86 10.82
N PHE A 17 -8.95 -7.37 12.05
CA PHE A 17 -9.12 -6.55 13.25
C PHE A 17 -7.91 -6.53 14.18
N LYS A 18 -6.94 -7.43 13.95
CA LYS A 18 -5.72 -7.54 14.75
C LYS A 18 -4.50 -7.41 13.86
N VAL A 19 -3.42 -6.88 14.43
CA VAL A 19 -2.14 -6.70 13.74
C VAL A 19 -1.38 -8.02 13.52
N ASP A 20 -1.72 -9.06 14.29
CA ASP A 20 -1.14 -10.40 14.23
C ASP A 20 -2.01 -11.38 13.42
N ASP A 21 -2.99 -10.88 12.67
CA ASP A 21 -3.87 -11.72 11.85
C ASP A 21 -3.05 -12.46 10.78
N SER A 22 -3.22 -13.78 10.73
CA SER A 22 -2.48 -14.63 9.81
C SER A 22 -2.75 -14.32 8.34
N ASN A 23 -3.86 -13.66 8.00
CA ASN A 23 -4.18 -13.28 6.63
C ASN A 23 -3.29 -12.15 6.11
N ILE A 24 -2.73 -11.32 6.99
CA ILE A 24 -1.83 -10.23 6.61
C ILE A 24 -0.60 -10.76 5.88
N LYS A 25 -0.11 -11.95 6.24
CA LYS A 25 1.06 -12.56 5.60
C LYS A 25 0.82 -12.84 4.11
N TYR A 26 -0.40 -13.25 3.73
CA TYR A 26 -0.74 -13.52 2.34
C TYR A 26 -0.84 -12.22 1.55
N VAL A 27 -1.45 -11.18 2.13
CA VAL A 27 -1.50 -9.85 1.52
C VAL A 27 -0.09 -9.31 1.26
N LYS A 28 0.80 -9.40 2.26
CA LYS A 28 2.20 -8.99 2.14
C LYS A 28 2.93 -9.78 1.06
N GLU A 29 2.77 -11.09 1.02
CA GLU A 29 3.40 -11.94 0.01
C GLU A 29 2.88 -11.61 -1.40
N THR A 30 1.58 -11.38 -1.59
CA THR A 30 1.02 -10.94 -2.88
C THR A 30 1.64 -9.61 -3.31
N ILE A 31 1.72 -8.63 -2.40
CA ILE A 31 2.36 -7.33 -2.68
C ILE A 31 3.83 -7.55 -3.06
N LYS A 32 4.57 -8.37 -2.30
CA LYS A 32 5.98 -8.68 -2.55
C LYS A 32 6.19 -9.26 -3.95
N ARG A 33 5.40 -10.29 -4.31
CA ARG A 33 5.45 -10.93 -5.64
C ARG A 33 5.13 -9.96 -6.77
N ARG A 34 4.22 -9.00 -6.55
CA ARG A 34 3.93 -7.94 -7.53
C ARG A 34 5.05 -6.89 -7.64
N LEU A 35 5.71 -6.55 -6.53
CA LEU A 35 6.75 -5.52 -6.51
C LEU A 35 8.08 -5.98 -7.11
N ILE A 36 8.49 -7.25 -6.91
CA ILE A 36 9.78 -7.75 -7.38
C ILE A 36 9.99 -7.50 -8.89
N PRO A 37 9.07 -7.89 -9.80
CA PRO A 37 9.24 -7.61 -11.23
C PRO A 37 9.34 -6.12 -11.54
N PHE A 38 8.57 -5.27 -10.85
CA PHE A 38 8.66 -3.83 -11.07
C PHE A 38 10.03 -3.27 -10.66
N ILE A 39 10.60 -3.76 -9.56
CA ILE A 39 11.93 -3.40 -9.09
C ILE A 39 13.00 -3.86 -10.09
N GLU A 40 12.91 -5.10 -10.57
CA GLU A 40 13.82 -5.64 -11.60
C GLU A 40 13.73 -4.85 -12.92
N ASP A 41 12.55 -4.33 -13.25
CA ASP A 41 12.28 -3.48 -14.42
C ASP A 41 12.58 -1.98 -14.19
N GLY A 42 13.21 -1.63 -13.05
CA GLY A 42 13.76 -0.29 -12.80
C GLY A 42 12.92 0.65 -11.94
N LEU A 43 12.00 0.12 -11.12
CA LEU A 43 11.32 0.89 -10.08
C LEU A 43 12.31 1.34 -9.00
N GLU A 44 12.31 2.64 -8.69
CA GLU A 44 13.27 3.27 -7.76
C GLU A 44 12.61 3.80 -6.47
N TRP A 45 11.33 4.19 -6.55
CA TRP A 45 10.61 4.80 -5.43
C TRP A 45 9.18 4.26 -5.28
N ILE A 46 8.82 3.97 -4.03
CA ILE A 46 7.43 3.81 -3.62
C ILE A 46 6.98 5.05 -2.84
N LEU A 47 5.81 5.58 -3.21
CA LEU A 47 5.14 6.65 -2.47
C LEU A 47 3.91 6.10 -1.74
N LEU A 48 3.81 6.38 -0.44
CA LEU A 48 2.69 6.01 0.40
C LEU A 48 2.16 7.24 1.12
N SER A 49 0.87 7.25 1.47
CA SER A 49 0.32 8.26 2.38
C SER A 49 0.34 7.84 3.84
N GLY A 50 0.61 6.56 4.10
CA GLY A 50 0.68 6.00 5.45
C GLY A 50 -0.69 5.65 6.02
N GLN A 51 -1.68 5.40 5.18
CA GLN A 51 -2.99 4.93 5.64
C GLN A 51 -2.90 3.51 6.22
N MET A 52 -3.57 3.25 7.35
CA MET A 52 -3.63 1.90 7.94
C MET A 52 -4.09 0.84 6.92
N GLY A 53 -3.54 -0.38 7.02
CA GLY A 53 -3.85 -1.49 6.13
C GLY A 53 -2.80 -1.62 5.04
N VAL A 54 -3.27 -1.71 3.79
CA VAL A 54 -2.43 -2.05 2.63
C VAL A 54 -1.21 -1.14 2.48
N GLU A 55 -1.32 0.17 2.73
CA GLU A 55 -0.16 1.06 2.62
C GLU A 55 0.92 0.76 3.67
N ILE A 56 0.54 0.53 4.94
CA ILE A 56 1.49 0.15 5.99
C ILE A 56 2.13 -1.20 5.69
N TRP A 57 1.33 -2.20 5.32
CA TRP A 57 1.85 -3.53 4.98
C TRP A 57 2.79 -3.50 3.77
N SER A 58 2.49 -2.66 2.78
CA SER A 58 3.38 -2.43 1.64
C SER A 58 4.69 -1.81 2.11
N GLY A 59 4.63 -0.80 2.98
CA GLY A 59 5.81 -0.20 3.60
C GLY A 59 6.71 -1.24 4.28
N GLU A 60 6.14 -2.11 5.10
CA GLU A 60 6.84 -3.22 5.76
C GLU A 60 7.50 -4.17 4.74
N VAL A 61 6.78 -4.57 3.68
CA VAL A 61 7.33 -5.41 2.60
C VAL A 61 8.50 -4.73 1.89
N ILE A 62 8.40 -3.43 1.62
CA ILE A 62 9.47 -2.69 0.94
C ILE A 62 10.70 -2.59 1.83
N LEU A 63 10.53 -2.37 3.14
CA LEU A 63 11.66 -2.37 4.08
C LEU A 63 12.42 -3.70 4.09
N GLU A 64 11.72 -4.84 3.96
CA GLU A 64 12.35 -6.15 3.78
C GLU A 64 13.09 -6.25 2.43
N LEU A 65 12.44 -5.83 1.34
CA LEU A 65 13.04 -5.86 0.00
C LEU A 65 14.29 -4.97 -0.14
N LYS A 66 14.42 -3.93 0.68
CA LYS A 66 15.60 -3.05 0.70
C LYS A 66 16.90 -3.75 1.10
N GLU A 67 16.83 -4.92 1.72
CA GLU A 67 18.01 -5.73 2.01
C GLU A 67 18.65 -6.29 0.72
N GLU A 68 17.85 -6.47 -0.33
CA GLU A 68 18.24 -7.10 -1.59
C GLU A 68 18.25 -6.12 -2.78
N TYR A 69 17.43 -5.07 -2.73
CA TYR A 69 17.20 -4.14 -3.85
C TYR A 69 17.42 -2.67 -3.45
N ASP A 70 17.93 -1.84 -4.37
CA ASP A 70 18.03 -0.38 -4.19
C ASP A 70 16.69 0.31 -4.47
N ILE A 71 15.69 -0.01 -3.66
CA ILE A 71 14.36 0.59 -3.68
C ILE A 71 14.22 1.58 -2.51
N LYS A 72 13.52 2.69 -2.73
CA LYS A 72 13.27 3.70 -1.69
C LYS A 72 11.80 3.84 -1.40
N VAL A 73 11.47 4.23 -0.18
CA VAL A 73 10.09 4.47 0.26
C VAL A 73 9.97 5.89 0.82
N GLY A 74 8.96 6.60 0.33
CA GLY A 74 8.59 7.93 0.81
C GLY A 74 7.19 7.92 1.42
N LEU A 75 7.06 8.45 2.64
CA LEU A 75 5.80 8.52 3.37
C LEU A 75 5.28 9.97 3.43
N PHE A 76 4.13 10.22 2.81
CA PHE A 76 3.53 11.56 2.65
C PHE A 76 2.13 11.63 3.27
N PRO A 77 2.05 11.73 4.61
CA PRO A 77 0.78 11.92 5.30
C PRO A 77 -0.02 13.12 4.76
N PRO A 78 -1.35 13.05 4.70
CA PRO A 78 -2.16 14.20 4.30
C PRO A 78 -2.03 15.37 5.29
N PHE A 79 -1.76 15.10 6.56
CA PHE A 79 -1.66 16.09 7.65
C PHE A 79 -0.92 15.49 8.85
N LEU A 80 -0.61 16.33 9.84
CA LEU A 80 0.04 15.91 11.10
C LEU A 80 -0.89 15.03 11.95
N ASN A 81 -0.31 14.05 12.67
CA ASN A 81 -1.00 13.18 13.62
C ASN A 81 -2.23 12.47 13.00
N GLN A 82 -2.06 11.89 11.80
CA GLN A 82 -3.16 11.22 11.08
C GLN A 82 -3.66 9.97 11.81
N GLU A 83 -2.77 9.34 12.54
CA GLU A 83 -2.92 8.10 13.29
C GLU A 83 -3.53 8.28 14.68
N GLN A 84 -3.68 9.53 15.16
CA GLN A 84 -4.05 9.83 16.56
C GLN A 84 -5.37 9.18 17.05
N ARG A 85 -6.23 8.74 16.12
CA ARG A 85 -7.52 8.08 16.41
C ARG A 85 -7.52 6.58 16.12
N TRP A 86 -6.40 6.00 15.73
CA TRP A 86 -6.27 4.57 15.47
C TRP A 86 -6.03 3.82 16.79
N PRO A 87 -6.24 2.50 16.84
CA PRO A 87 -5.84 1.73 18.01
C PRO A 87 -4.31 1.71 18.16
N GLU A 88 -3.84 1.56 19.40
CA GLU A 88 -2.43 1.74 19.80
C GLU A 88 -1.46 0.87 18.98
N ALA A 89 -1.81 -0.40 18.75
CA ALA A 89 -0.98 -1.31 17.95
C ALA A 89 -0.77 -0.81 16.50
N GLN A 90 -1.79 -0.17 15.90
CA GLN A 90 -1.66 0.40 14.56
C GLN A 90 -0.89 1.73 14.57
N GLN A 91 -0.98 2.50 15.64
CA GLN A 91 -0.13 3.69 15.81
C GLN A 91 1.35 3.29 15.91
N GLU A 92 1.65 2.23 16.67
CA GLU A 92 3.00 1.69 16.78
C GLU A 92 3.55 1.25 15.41
N GLN A 93 2.81 0.46 14.63
CA GLN A 93 3.22 0.09 13.27
C GLN A 93 3.48 1.30 12.37
N TYR A 94 2.62 2.31 12.45
CA TYR A 94 2.79 3.54 11.68
C TYR A 94 4.07 4.30 12.07
N HIS A 95 4.35 4.45 13.36
CA HIS A 95 5.56 5.14 13.83
C HIS A 95 6.83 4.37 13.50
N LEU A 96 6.82 3.04 13.63
CA LEU A 96 7.94 2.20 13.20
C LEU A 96 8.24 2.37 11.72
N LEU A 97 7.21 2.40 10.87
CA LEU A 97 7.38 2.66 9.45
C LEU A 97 7.91 4.09 9.21
N LEU A 98 7.33 5.09 9.87
CA LEU A 98 7.72 6.50 9.75
C LEU A 98 9.21 6.73 10.07
N ASP A 99 9.75 6.01 11.06
CA ASP A 99 11.15 6.11 11.46
C ASP A 99 12.11 5.36 10.50
N ALA A 100 11.60 4.40 9.72
CA ALA A 100 12.39 3.53 8.85
C ALA A 100 12.40 3.97 7.37
N VAL A 101 11.45 4.81 6.94
CA VAL A 101 11.38 5.26 5.54
C VAL A 101 12.52 6.21 5.14
N ASP A 102 12.86 6.24 3.85
CA ASP A 102 13.94 7.10 3.33
C ASP A 102 13.58 8.59 3.40
N TYR A 103 12.30 8.90 3.28
CA TYR A 103 11.79 10.25 3.37
C TYR A 103 10.39 10.26 3.97
N SER A 104 10.12 11.21 4.86
CA SER A 104 8.75 11.52 5.24
C SER A 104 8.50 13.01 5.36
N GLN A 105 7.36 13.44 4.82
CA GLN A 105 6.88 14.80 5.00
C GLN A 105 5.35 14.86 4.85
N PRO A 106 4.62 15.39 5.84
CA PRO A 106 3.19 15.62 5.69
C PRO A 106 2.94 16.73 4.65
N LEU A 107 1.94 16.54 3.79
CA LEU A 107 1.56 17.50 2.75
C LEU A 107 1.04 18.81 3.34
N TYR A 108 0.34 18.73 4.47
CA TYR A 108 -0.07 19.87 5.27
C TYR A 108 0.63 19.84 6.62
N GLN A 109 1.38 20.89 6.94
CA GLN A 109 2.05 21.10 8.24
C GLN A 109 1.04 21.59 9.32
N LYS A 110 -0.10 20.91 9.39
CA LYS A 110 -1.23 21.18 10.28
C LYS A 110 -1.98 19.88 10.54
N GLU A 111 -2.82 19.87 11.56
CA GLU A 111 -3.75 18.75 11.81
C GLU A 111 -4.89 18.69 10.78
N TYR A 112 -5.82 17.77 10.98
CA TYR A 112 -7.00 17.64 10.13
C TYR A 112 -7.90 18.87 10.20
N GLU A 113 -8.04 19.56 9.07
CA GLU A 113 -8.89 20.74 8.87
C GLU A 113 -10.08 20.43 7.93
N GLY A 114 -9.99 19.38 7.10
CA GLY A 114 -11.14 18.94 6.31
C GLY A 114 -10.83 18.00 5.12
N PRO A 115 -11.87 17.56 4.39
CA PRO A 115 -11.74 16.57 3.31
C PRO A 115 -10.81 16.97 2.16
N TYR A 116 -10.53 18.26 2.01
CA TYR A 116 -9.62 18.76 0.98
C TYR A 116 -8.19 18.22 1.16
N GLN A 117 -7.75 17.91 2.38
CA GLN A 117 -6.42 17.36 2.64
C GLN A 117 -6.29 15.95 2.06
N PHE A 118 -7.32 15.11 2.19
CA PHE A 118 -7.35 13.80 1.53
C PHE A 118 -7.41 13.93 0.01
N LYS A 119 -8.18 14.89 -0.51
CA LYS A 119 -8.23 15.12 -1.96
C LYS A 119 -6.89 15.55 -2.53
N ALA A 120 -6.19 16.44 -1.82
CA ALA A 120 -4.86 16.90 -2.18
C ALA A 120 -3.82 15.78 -2.10
N LYS A 121 -3.91 14.90 -1.10
CA LYS A 121 -3.09 13.69 -0.99
C LYS A 121 -3.23 12.78 -2.20
N ASP A 122 -4.45 12.42 -2.58
CA ASP A 122 -4.66 11.55 -3.74
C ASP A 122 -4.11 12.20 -5.01
N GLN A 123 -4.37 13.49 -5.22
CA GLN A 123 -3.87 14.22 -6.39
C GLN A 123 -2.35 14.27 -6.40
N TRP A 124 -1.73 14.53 -5.25
CA TRP A 124 -0.27 14.59 -5.12
C TRP A 124 0.38 13.25 -5.44
N LEU A 125 -0.20 12.13 -5.00
CA LEU A 125 0.33 10.79 -5.33
C LEU A 125 0.27 10.53 -6.83
N LEU A 126 -0.86 10.86 -7.49
CA LEU A 126 -1.01 10.75 -8.95
C LEU A 126 0.00 11.64 -9.69
N ASP A 127 0.19 12.88 -9.24
CA ASP A 127 1.12 13.83 -9.87
C ASP A 127 2.60 13.48 -9.65
N LYS A 128 2.92 12.58 -8.71
CA LYS A 128 4.29 12.25 -8.30
C LYS A 128 4.70 10.81 -8.58
N SER A 129 3.80 9.99 -9.11
CA SER A 129 4.09 8.62 -9.52
C SER A 129 3.85 8.44 -11.01
N ASP A 130 4.47 7.42 -11.60
CA ASP A 130 4.27 7.04 -13.00
C ASP A 130 3.13 6.02 -13.13
N ALA A 131 2.77 5.33 -12.04
CA ALA A 131 1.67 4.37 -11.97
C ALA A 131 1.18 4.20 -10.52
N CYS A 132 0.07 3.49 -10.35
CA CYS A 132 -0.34 2.95 -9.05
C CYS A 132 -0.53 1.44 -9.04
N LEU A 133 -0.28 0.84 -7.87
CA LEU A 133 -0.71 -0.50 -7.51
C LEU A 133 -1.81 -0.37 -6.46
N ILE A 134 -2.97 -0.96 -6.71
CA ILE A 134 -4.13 -0.85 -5.83
C ILE A 134 -4.69 -2.22 -5.49
N LEU A 135 -4.76 -2.53 -4.19
CA LEU A 135 -5.49 -3.71 -3.69
C LEU A 135 -6.95 -3.33 -3.50
N TYR A 136 -7.79 -3.77 -4.43
CA TYR A 136 -9.20 -3.41 -4.49
C TYR A 136 -10.01 -4.41 -5.32
N ASP A 137 -11.26 -4.58 -4.91
CA ASP A 137 -12.27 -5.32 -5.63
C ASP A 137 -13.43 -4.39 -6.01
N GLU A 138 -13.71 -4.29 -7.31
CA GLU A 138 -14.80 -3.45 -7.81
C GLU A 138 -16.19 -3.97 -7.42
N GLU A 139 -16.33 -5.28 -7.14
CA GLU A 139 -17.61 -5.89 -6.78
C GLU A 139 -18.02 -5.53 -5.34
N THR A 140 -17.10 -5.67 -4.39
CA THR A 140 -17.36 -5.32 -2.98
C THR A 140 -17.27 -3.81 -2.71
N GLY A 141 -16.52 -3.07 -3.52
CA GLY A 141 -16.35 -1.63 -3.36
C GLY A 141 -15.48 -1.29 -2.14
N GLY A 142 -15.55 -0.04 -1.69
CA GLY A 142 -14.87 0.43 -0.47
C GLY A 142 -14.09 1.72 -0.64
N SER A 143 -13.32 2.07 0.39
CA SER A 143 -12.56 3.32 0.45
C SER A 143 -11.51 3.51 -0.65
N PRO A 144 -10.84 2.47 -1.19
CA PRO A 144 -9.88 2.65 -2.29
C PRO A 144 -10.52 3.10 -3.60
N GLY A 145 -11.83 2.87 -3.78
CA GLY A 145 -12.57 3.29 -4.97
C GLY A 145 -12.45 4.79 -5.28
N TYR A 146 -12.39 5.64 -4.26
CA TYR A 146 -12.19 7.08 -4.45
C TYR A 146 -10.85 7.43 -5.09
N PHE A 147 -9.78 6.68 -4.77
CA PHE A 147 -8.49 6.86 -5.40
C PHE A 147 -8.50 6.27 -6.82
N LEU A 148 -9.09 5.08 -6.99
CA LEU A 148 -9.21 4.42 -8.30
C LEU A 148 -9.94 5.30 -9.32
N ASP A 149 -11.07 5.92 -8.94
CA ASP A 149 -11.82 6.81 -9.82
C ASP A 149 -10.97 8.00 -10.28
N LYS A 150 -10.15 8.56 -9.38
CA LYS A 150 -9.22 9.65 -9.74
C LYS A 150 -8.10 9.15 -10.63
N ALA A 151 -7.55 7.97 -10.36
CA ALA A 151 -6.50 7.37 -11.18
C ALA A 151 -7.01 7.09 -12.60
N LYS A 152 -8.22 6.53 -12.76
CA LYS A 152 -8.88 6.33 -14.06
C LYS A 152 -9.08 7.65 -14.80
N ALA A 153 -9.58 8.69 -14.13
CA ALA A 153 -9.74 10.02 -14.71
C ALA A 153 -8.38 10.70 -15.06
N TYR A 154 -7.31 10.33 -14.36
CA TYR A 154 -5.94 10.79 -14.65
C TYR A 154 -5.37 10.08 -15.88
N GLN A 155 -5.55 8.76 -15.96
CA GLN A 155 -5.16 7.92 -17.10
C GLN A 155 -5.81 8.34 -18.43
N GLU A 156 -7.02 8.91 -18.40
CA GLU A 156 -7.65 9.49 -19.62
C GLU A 156 -6.85 10.66 -20.23
N LYS A 157 -5.95 11.29 -19.46
CA LYS A 157 -5.23 12.51 -19.82
C LYS A 157 -3.71 12.34 -19.86
N TYR A 158 -3.19 11.37 -19.13
CA TYR A 158 -1.77 11.14 -18.93
C TYR A 158 -1.44 9.66 -19.14
N ASP A 159 -0.21 9.38 -19.55
CA ASP A 159 0.32 8.02 -19.62
C ASP A 159 0.56 7.52 -18.19
N TYR A 160 -0.45 6.88 -17.61
CA TYR A 160 -0.47 6.47 -16.21
C TYR A 160 -1.09 5.08 -16.09
N GLU A 161 -0.28 4.13 -15.65
CA GLU A 161 -0.69 2.73 -15.53
C GLU A 161 -1.39 2.46 -14.19
N ILE A 162 -2.40 1.58 -14.20
CA ILE A 162 -3.15 1.18 -13.02
C ILE A 162 -3.05 -0.35 -12.90
N TYR A 163 -2.28 -0.81 -11.92
CA TYR A 163 -2.13 -2.21 -11.58
C TYR A 163 -3.08 -2.59 -10.44
N MET A 164 -3.83 -3.67 -10.62
CA MET A 164 -4.77 -4.16 -9.61
C MET A 164 -4.22 -5.40 -8.90
N ILE A 165 -4.43 -5.47 -7.59
CA ILE A 165 -4.45 -6.71 -6.80
C ILE A 165 -5.90 -6.93 -6.38
N THR A 166 -6.46 -8.05 -6.79
CA THR A 166 -7.83 -8.47 -6.50
C THR A 166 -7.83 -9.57 -5.44
N PRO A 167 -8.99 -9.92 -4.86
CA PRO A 167 -9.10 -11.07 -3.96
C PRO A 167 -8.62 -12.37 -4.60
N PHE A 168 -8.81 -12.52 -5.91
CA PHE A 168 -8.33 -13.68 -6.66
C PHE A 168 -6.80 -13.81 -6.61
N ASP A 169 -6.05 -12.71 -6.75
CA ASP A 169 -4.59 -12.73 -6.65
C ASP A 169 -4.11 -13.16 -5.25
N ILE A 170 -4.85 -12.79 -4.20
CA ILE A 170 -4.55 -13.21 -2.83
C ILE A 170 -4.84 -14.72 -2.68
N ASP A 171 -5.96 -15.20 -3.21
CA ASP A 171 -6.32 -16.61 -3.17
C ASP A 171 -5.28 -17.48 -3.91
N GLU A 172 -4.80 -17.03 -5.07
CA GLU A 172 -3.69 -17.68 -5.79
C GLU A 172 -2.43 -17.75 -4.92
N THR A 173 -2.06 -16.62 -4.30
CA THR A 173 -0.90 -16.57 -3.39
C THR A 173 -1.06 -17.55 -2.22
N VAL A 174 -2.26 -17.66 -1.64
CA VAL A 174 -2.56 -18.61 -0.56
C VAL A 174 -2.35 -20.05 -1.03
N GLN A 175 -2.89 -20.42 -2.21
CA GLN A 175 -2.73 -21.78 -2.73
C GLN A 175 -1.26 -22.12 -3.00
N GLU A 176 -0.52 -21.21 -3.61
CA GLU A 176 0.91 -21.39 -3.89
C GLU A 176 1.71 -21.59 -2.61
N MET A 177 1.49 -20.74 -1.59
CA MET A 177 2.16 -20.87 -0.29
C MET A 177 1.81 -22.18 0.43
N ILE A 178 0.58 -22.67 0.30
CA ILE A 178 0.17 -23.98 0.87
C ILE A 178 0.89 -25.13 0.14
N MET A 179 1.01 -25.05 -1.19
CA MET A 179 1.69 -26.08 -1.99
C MET A 179 3.20 -26.12 -1.76
N GLU A 180 3.81 -24.96 -1.45
CA GLU A 180 5.22 -24.81 -1.10
C GLU A 180 5.53 -25.31 0.32
N ASP A 181 4.53 -25.39 1.22
CA ASP A 181 4.70 -25.91 2.57
C ASP A 181 5.05 -27.41 2.55
N PRO A 182 6.26 -27.81 2.97
CA PRO A 182 6.65 -29.22 3.01
C PRO A 182 5.72 -30.08 3.88
N ALA A 183 5.03 -29.47 4.87
CA ALA A 183 4.08 -30.15 5.72
C ALA A 183 2.80 -30.59 4.98
N TYR A 184 2.43 -29.92 3.88
CA TYR A 184 1.24 -30.23 3.10
C TYR A 184 1.30 -31.62 2.45
N TRP A 185 2.49 -32.02 1.97
CA TRP A 185 2.71 -33.33 1.35
C TRP A 185 2.93 -34.46 2.36
N SER A 186 2.95 -34.15 3.65
CA SER A 186 3.31 -35.09 4.72
C SER A 186 2.12 -35.72 5.46
N ASN A 187 0.88 -35.44 5.04
CA ASN A 187 -0.37 -36.03 5.57
C ASN A 187 -1.13 -36.84 4.52
#